data_AF-A0A1G5XLM2-F1
#
_entry.id   AF-A0A1G5XLM2-F1
#
_cell.length_a   1.000
_cell.length_b   1.000
_cell.length_c   1.000
_cell.angle_alpha   90.00
_cell.angle_beta   90.00
_cell.angle_gamma   90.00
#
_symmetry.space_group_name_H-M   'P 1'
#
loop_
_entity.id
_entity.type
_entity.pdbx_description
1 polymer ?
#
loop_
_entity_poly.entity_id
_entity_poly.type
_entity_poly.pdbx_seq_one_letter_code
_entity_poly.pdbx_strand_id
1 'polypeptide(L)'
;MNDFLYTIIQIIVAGSTLLLMRYVLPYLKIRLAKMVSDNLFDEILKAVKSVQQDPNFIFGKDKKEEVLVRITAWANNNGIRITQKQLSELIETAVFIMKSEDKNGNNSSAESDIS
;
A
#
# COMPACT_ATOMS: atom_id res chain seq x y z
N MET A 1 8.57 -50.07 -22.90
CA MET A 1 8.04 -49.05 -23.84
C MET A 1 7.20 -47.99 -23.15
N ASN A 2 6.45 -48.32 -22.08
CA ASN A 2 5.68 -47.35 -21.29
C ASN A 2 6.56 -46.38 -20.48
N ASP A 3 7.67 -46.86 -19.92
CA ASP A 3 8.58 -46.04 -19.08
C ASP A 3 9.26 -44.89 -19.84
N PHE A 4 9.55 -45.08 -21.13
CA PHE A 4 10.14 -44.05 -21.97
C PHE A 4 9.15 -42.90 -22.24
N LEU A 5 7.90 -43.25 -22.49
CA LEU A 5 6.80 -42.30 -22.68
C LEU A 5 6.53 -41.50 -21.40
N TYR A 6 6.52 -42.17 -20.26
CA TYR A 6 6.38 -41.52 -18.95
C TYR A 6 7.54 -40.56 -18.66
N THR A 7 8.77 -40.96 -18.97
CA THR A 7 9.98 -40.12 -18.78
C THR A 7 9.92 -38.84 -19.63
N ILE A 8 9.49 -38.94 -20.89
CA ILE A 8 9.34 -37.77 -21.77
C ILE A 8 8.26 -36.81 -21.23
N ILE A 9 7.11 -37.35 -20.81
CA ILE A 9 6.04 -36.54 -20.22
C ILE A 9 6.52 -35.85 -18.95
N GLN A 10 7.27 -36.56 -18.09
CA GLN A 10 7.81 -36.00 -16.85
C GLN A 10 8.78 -34.84 -17.11
N ILE A 11 9.61 -34.93 -18.15
CA ILE A 11 10.51 -33.84 -18.56
C ILE A 11 9.72 -32.62 -19.04
N ILE A 12 8.66 -32.83 -19.82
CA ILE A 12 7.80 -31.74 -20.33
C ILE A 12 7.06 -31.04 -19.19
N VAL A 13 6.53 -31.81 -18.23
CA VAL A 13 5.84 -31.28 -17.05
C VAL A 13 6.82 -30.54 -16.14
N ALA A 14 8.01 -31.10 -15.89
CA ALA A 14 9.04 -30.45 -15.10
C ALA A 14 9.51 -29.14 -15.76
N GLY A 15 9.73 -29.15 -17.07
CA GLY A 15 10.11 -27.95 -17.83
C GLY A 15 9.03 -26.87 -17.81
N SER A 16 7.76 -27.24 -18.00
CA SER A 16 6.63 -26.31 -17.91
C SER A 16 6.48 -25.73 -16.50
N THR A 17 6.65 -26.54 -15.47
CA THR A 17 6.57 -26.07 -14.07
C THR A 17 7.69 -25.07 -13.77
N LEU A 18 8.89 -25.31 -14.28
CA LEU A 18 10.05 -24.44 -14.10
C LEU A 18 9.88 -23.11 -14.84
N LEU A 19 9.29 -23.13 -16.03
CA LEU A 19 8.88 -21.93 -16.78
C LEU A 19 7.84 -21.11 -16.01
N LEU A 20 6.80 -21.75 -15.47
CA LEU A 20 5.79 -21.06 -14.66
C LEU A 20 6.41 -20.42 -13.42
N MET A 21 7.25 -21.15 -12.68
CA MET A 21 7.95 -20.56 -11.52
C MET A 21 8.84 -19.38 -11.92
N ARG A 22 9.52 -19.44 -13.06
CA ARG A 22 10.46 -18.40 -13.47
C ARG A 22 9.81 -17.15 -14.05
N TYR A 23 8.67 -17.27 -14.72
CA TYR A 23 8.04 -16.15 -15.41
C TYR A 23 6.74 -15.68 -14.75
N VAL A 24 5.91 -16.60 -14.25
CA VAL A 24 4.59 -16.26 -13.69
C VAL A 24 4.73 -15.70 -12.27
N LEU A 25 5.56 -16.32 -11.41
CA LEU A 25 5.77 -15.81 -10.04
C LEU A 25 6.31 -14.37 -9.96
N PRO A 26 7.39 -13.98 -10.68
CA PRO A 26 7.86 -12.59 -10.61
C PRO A 26 6.84 -11.61 -11.20
N TYR A 27 6.13 -12.01 -12.26
CA TYR A 27 5.08 -11.18 -12.84
C TYR A 27 3.94 -10.91 -11.85
N LEU A 28 3.44 -11.95 -11.16
CA LEU A 28 2.44 -11.77 -10.10
C LEU A 28 2.98 -10.93 -8.95
N LYS A 29 4.22 -11.16 -8.50
CA LYS A 29 4.82 -10.38 -7.41
C LYS A 29 4.88 -8.88 -7.73
N ILE A 30 5.27 -8.51 -8.94
CA ILE A 30 5.33 -7.10 -9.37
C ILE A 30 3.92 -6.50 -9.42
N ARG A 31 2.94 -7.22 -9.99
CA ARG A 31 1.56 -6.74 -10.08
C ARG A 31 0.91 -6.57 -8.70
N LEU A 32 1.12 -7.55 -7.82
CA LEU A 32 0.64 -7.49 -6.43
C LEU A 32 1.32 -6.32 -5.69
N ALA A 33 2.65 -6.17 -5.79
CA ALA A 33 3.36 -5.08 -5.14
C ALA A 33 2.85 -3.70 -5.57
N LYS A 34 2.55 -3.54 -6.87
CA LYS A 34 1.98 -2.29 -7.40
C LYS A 34 0.57 -2.02 -6.87
N MET A 35 -0.33 -3.00 -6.96
CA MET A 35 -1.71 -2.87 -6.46
C MET A 35 -1.75 -2.62 -4.95
N VAL A 36 -0.88 -3.30 -4.20
CA VAL A 36 -0.73 -3.13 -2.75
C VAL A 36 -0.21 -1.73 -2.41
N SER A 37 0.76 -1.20 -3.17
CA SER A 37 1.32 0.14 -2.94
C SER A 37 0.28 1.24 -3.12
N ASP A 38 -0.52 1.17 -4.19
CA ASP A 38 -1.55 2.17 -4.49
C ASP A 38 -2.63 2.15 -3.40
N ASN A 39 -3.07 0.95 -2.99
CA ASN A 39 -4.06 0.79 -1.92
C ASN A 39 -3.53 1.19 -0.54
N LEU A 40 -2.24 0.95 -0.26
CA LEU A 40 -1.62 1.30 1.02
C LEU A 40 -1.63 2.81 1.24
N PHE A 41 -1.29 3.60 0.22
CA PHE A 41 -1.24 5.05 0.35
C PHE A 41 -2.64 5.65 0.59
N ASP A 42 -3.64 5.18 -0.16
CA ASP A 42 -5.04 5.56 0.04
C ASP A 42 -5.55 5.18 1.44
N GLU A 43 -5.16 4.01 1.94
CA GLU A 43 -5.55 3.58 3.28
C GLU A 43 -4.88 4.41 4.38
N ILE A 44 -3.61 4.79 4.19
CA ILE A 44 -2.89 5.72 5.08
C ILE A 44 -3.60 7.08 5.10
N LEU A 45 -3.97 7.62 3.93
CA LEU A 45 -4.73 8.87 3.85
C LEU A 45 -6.07 8.76 4.58
N LYS A 46 -6.82 7.66 4.40
CA LYS A 46 -8.09 7.45 5.11
C LYS A 46 -7.87 7.36 6.63
N ALA A 47 -6.87 6.62 7.08
CA ALA A 47 -6.57 6.47 8.50
C ALA A 47 -6.19 7.81 9.14
N VAL A 48 -5.32 8.60 8.46
CA VAL A 48 -4.94 9.95 8.91
C VAL A 48 -6.17 10.87 9.00
N LYS A 49 -7.04 10.89 7.98
CA LYS A 49 -8.28 11.68 7.99
C LYS A 49 -9.21 11.28 9.15
N SER A 50 -9.40 9.98 9.36
CA SER A 50 -10.27 9.47 10.43
C SER A 50 -9.77 9.92 11.81
N VAL A 51 -8.47 9.81 12.05
CA VAL A 51 -7.87 10.17 13.34
C VAL A 51 -7.75 11.69 13.52
N GLN A 52 -7.67 12.45 12.42
CA GLN A 52 -7.71 13.91 12.48
C GLN A 52 -9.09 14.42 12.92
N GLN A 53 -10.17 13.79 12.45
CA GLN A 53 -11.57 14.14 12.75
C GLN A 53 -12.07 13.60 14.09
N ASP A 54 -11.40 12.61 14.68
CA ASP A 54 -11.81 12.03 15.96
C ASP A 54 -11.52 13.00 17.13
N PRO A 55 -12.58 13.43 17.87
CA PRO A 55 -12.43 14.36 18.99
C PRO A 55 -11.73 13.73 20.21
N ASN A 56 -11.60 12.41 20.27
CA ASN A 56 -10.94 11.72 21.38
C ASN A 56 -9.41 11.88 21.36
N PHE A 57 -8.83 12.27 20.21
CA PHE A 57 -7.40 12.46 20.08
C PHE A 57 -7.09 13.97 20.01
N ILE A 58 -6.60 14.53 21.11
CA ILE A 58 -6.32 15.97 21.22
C ILE A 58 -4.88 16.28 20.78
N PHE A 59 -3.92 15.36 21.03
CA PHE A 59 -2.51 15.57 20.72
C PHE A 59 -2.06 14.84 19.45
N GLY A 60 -1.20 15.50 18.66
CA GLY A 60 -0.70 14.95 17.39
C GLY A 60 0.15 13.67 17.55
N LYS A 61 0.78 13.46 18.72
CA LYS A 61 1.54 12.24 19.01
C LYS A 61 0.62 11.03 19.13
N ASP A 62 -0.46 11.17 19.88
CA ASP A 62 -1.46 10.11 20.09
C ASP A 62 -2.17 9.76 18.78
N LYS A 63 -2.43 10.77 17.94
CA LYS A 63 -2.94 10.58 16.57
C LYS A 63 -2.01 9.73 15.72
N LYS A 64 -0.70 10.01 15.77
CA LYS A 64 0.29 9.27 14.97
C LYS A 64 0.41 7.81 15.44
N GLU A 65 0.37 7.56 16.74
CA GLU A 65 0.38 6.20 17.30
C GLU A 65 -0.86 5.39 16.90
N GLU A 66 -2.06 5.98 16.95
CA GLU A 66 -3.29 5.31 16.51
C GLU A 66 -3.25 4.96 15.01
N VAL A 67 -2.79 5.88 14.17
CA VAL A 67 -2.61 5.62 12.73
C VAL A 67 -1.58 4.50 12.50
N LEU A 68 -0.48 4.49 13.25
CA LEU A 68 0.52 3.42 13.19
C LEU A 68 -0.09 2.06 13.54
N VAL A 69 -0.87 1.96 14.61
CA VAL A 69 -1.52 0.70 15.02
C VAL A 69 -2.50 0.21 13.95
N ARG A 70 -3.36 1.09 13.44
CA ARG A 70 -4.36 0.74 12.41
C ARG A 70 -3.72 0.28 11.11
N ILE A 71 -2.73 1.01 10.60
CA ILE A 71 -2.08 0.63 9.34
C ILE A 71 -1.17 -0.58 9.53
N THR A 72 -0.56 -0.76 10.70
CA THR A 72 0.20 -1.99 10.99
C THR A 72 -0.72 -3.22 10.98
N ALA A 73 -1.91 -3.13 11.57
CA ALA A 73 -2.90 -4.20 11.54
C ALA A 73 -3.38 -4.49 10.10
N TRP A 74 -3.68 -3.44 9.32
CA TRP A 74 -4.07 -3.56 7.92
C TRP A 74 -2.96 -4.17 7.06
N ALA A 75 -1.71 -3.73 7.24
CA ALA A 75 -0.54 -4.22 6.52
C ALA A 75 -0.30 -5.71 6.79
N ASN A 76 -0.40 -6.13 8.06
CA ASN A 76 -0.27 -7.54 8.44
C ASN A 76 -1.39 -8.41 7.82
N ASN A 77 -2.64 -7.94 7.83
CA ASN A 77 -3.76 -8.66 7.24
C ASN A 77 -3.63 -8.83 5.70
N ASN A 78 -2.92 -7.91 5.04
CA ASN A 78 -2.68 -7.95 3.59
C ASN A 78 -1.32 -8.58 3.21
N GLY A 79 -0.60 -9.16 4.18
CA GLY A 79 0.72 -9.80 3.95
C GLY A 79 1.83 -8.81 3.58
N ILE A 80 1.66 -7.52 3.92
CA ILE A 80 2.59 -6.44 3.59
C ILE A 80 3.61 -6.31 4.70
N ARG A 81 4.90 -6.44 4.36
CA ARG A 81 5.99 -6.18 5.29
C ARG A 81 6.45 -4.73 5.18
N ILE A 82 6.06 -3.91 6.15
CA ILE A 82 6.49 -2.51 6.28
C ILE A 82 7.16 -2.31 7.62
N THR A 83 8.29 -1.61 7.63
CA THR A 83 8.94 -1.21 8.88
C THR A 83 8.23 -0.01 9.50
N GLN A 84 8.27 0.10 10.83
CA GLN A 84 7.73 1.24 11.57
C GLN A 84 8.29 2.58 11.07
N LYS A 85 9.57 2.61 10.67
CA LYS A 85 10.21 3.80 10.12
C LYS A 85 9.60 4.22 8.78
N GLN A 86 9.43 3.28 7.85
CA GLN A 86 8.80 3.55 6.55
C GLN A 86 7.35 4.02 6.73
N LEU A 87 6.62 3.42 7.68
CA LEU A 87 5.24 3.81 7.95
C LEU A 87 5.16 5.23 8.52
N SER A 88 6.07 5.60 9.42
CA SER A 88 6.18 6.97 9.95
C SER A 88 6.44 8.00 8.84
N GLU A 89 7.36 7.72 7.93
CA GLU A 89 7.69 8.60 6.79
C GLU A 89 6.48 8.75 5.84
N LEU A 90 5.74 7.66 5.59
CA LEU A 90 4.51 7.68 4.78
C LEU A 90 3.41 8.52 5.43
N ILE A 91 3.22 8.40 6.75
CA ILE A 91 2.23 9.18 7.50
C ILE A 91 2.58 10.67 7.45
N GLU A 92 3.85 11.05 7.65
CA GLU A 92 4.29 12.44 7.55
C GLU A 92 4.08 13.02 6.16
N THR A 93 4.40 12.24 5.12
CA THR A 93 4.16 12.60 3.73
C THR A 93 2.66 12.81 3.46
N ALA A 94 1.80 11.92 3.95
CA ALA A 94 0.35 12.02 3.84
C ALA A 94 -0.20 13.29 4.53
N VAL A 95 0.26 13.59 5.75
CA VAL A 95 -0.12 14.81 6.48
C VAL A 95 0.35 16.07 5.75
N PHE A 96 1.58 16.06 5.20
CA PHE A 96 2.10 17.17 4.41
C PHE A 96 1.25 17.43 3.17
N ILE A 97 0.89 16.39 2.44
CA ILE A 97 0.04 16.48 1.24
C ILE A 97 -1.33 17.05 1.61
N MET A 98 -2.01 16.51 2.62
CA MET A 98 -3.31 17.03 3.06
C MET A 98 -3.26 18.51 3.44
N LYS A 99 -2.24 18.92 4.20
CA LYS A 99 -2.06 20.33 4.58
C LYS A 99 -1.78 21.23 3.37
N SER A 100 -1.18 20.68 2.32
CA SER A 100 -0.88 21.40 1.08
C SER A 100 -2.13 21.55 0.21
N GLU A 101 -2.97 20.51 0.14
CA GLU A 101 -4.27 20.54 -0.54
C GLU A 101 -5.24 21.52 0.13
N ASP A 102 -5.33 21.51 1.46
CA ASP A 102 -6.18 22.46 2.22
C ASP A 102 -5.78 23.93 1.96
N LYS A 103 -4.49 24.19 1.78
CA LYS A 103 -3.99 25.53 1.45
C LYS A 103 -4.34 25.95 0.02
N ASN A 104 -4.31 25.02 -0.93
CA ASN A 104 -4.58 25.32 -2.33
C ASN A 104 -6.09 25.53 -2.59
N GLY A 105 -6.96 24.80 -1.87
CA GLY A 105 -8.42 25.00 -1.92
C GLY A 105 -8.88 26.36 -1.35
N ASN A 106 -8.21 26.86 -0.31
CA ASN A 106 -8.55 28.17 0.28
C ASN A 106 -8.07 29.36 -0.56
N ASN A 107 -6.98 29.23 -1.32
CA ASN A 107 -6.51 30.31 -2.20
C ASN A 107 -7.41 30.48 -3.44
N SER A 108 -7.98 29.40 -3.97
CA SER A 108 -8.90 29.46 -5.13
C SER A 108 -10.24 30.12 -4.81
N SER A 109 -10.67 30.14 -3.54
CA SER A 109 -11.95 30.75 -3.14
C SER A 109 -11.82 32.23 -2.78
N ALA A 110 -10.59 32.72 -2.54
CA ALA A 110 -10.34 34.13 -2.22
C ALA A 110 -10.13 35.00 -3.48
N GLU A 111 -9.85 34.39 -4.62
CA GLU A 111 -9.56 35.11 -5.88
C GLU A 111 -10.81 35.35 -6.75
N SER A 112 -11.94 34.71 -6.43
CA SER A 112 -13.21 34.89 -7.17
C SER A 112 -14.12 35.99 -6.63
N ASP A 113 -13.81 36.57 -5.47
CA ASP A 113 -14.62 37.63 -4.84
C ASP A 113 -14.05 39.06 -5.06
N ILE A 114 -13.02 39.21 -5.91
CA ILE A 114 -12.38 40.50 -6.21
C ILE A 114 -12.41 40.81 -7.74
N SER A 115 -13.38 40.29 -8.50
CA SER A 115 -13.57 40.67 -9.91
C SER A 115 -15.01 40.97 -10.27
#